data_AF-A0A024SGF3-F1
#
_entry.id   AF-A0A024SGF3-F1
#
_cell.length_a   1.000
_cell.length_b   1.000
_cell.length_c   1.000
_cell.angle_alpha   90.00
_cell.angle_beta   90.00
_cell.angle_gamma   90.00
#
_symmetry.space_group_name_H-M   'P 1'
#
loop_
_entity.id
_entity.type
_entity.pdbx_description
1 polymer ?
#
loop_
_entity_poly.entity_id
_entity_poly.type
_entity_poly.pdbx_seq_one_letter_code
_entity_poly.pdbx_strand_id
1 'polypeptide(L)'
;MRFEDWDVLLFPRDCKVPVKEFKVACHVIHDAEINSSHGSFGLPTVCCFIPSLPAGTPFQVSIHSWSSPTVSQFTRCYSKYGDDANFEARVFVDGQLVASARLDQDKDWPHIIVHSFDLEPLRFPSFRQELLRQNHWHPADNFGRIKIVISEGFPRDSLSLPMERVKNVVAFSFQHAPLEILENSCIAWPNPSMWRRIP
;
A
#
# COMPACT_ATOMS: atom_id res chain seq x y z
N MET A 1 -4.13 7.98 -0.50
CA MET A 1 -4.02 7.77 0.96
C MET A 1 -2.72 8.37 1.46
N ARG A 2 -2.76 9.16 2.54
CA ARG A 2 -1.57 9.86 3.08
C ARG A 2 -1.16 9.37 4.47
N PHE A 3 0.15 9.28 4.70
CA PHE A 3 0.78 9.05 6.00
C PHE A 3 2.07 9.88 6.08
N GLU A 4 2.15 10.81 7.03
CA GLU A 4 3.24 11.79 7.08
C GLU A 4 3.43 12.47 5.69
N ASP A 5 4.64 12.46 5.14
CA ASP A 5 4.95 12.99 3.81
C ASP A 5 4.65 12.03 2.67
N TRP A 6 4.29 10.76 2.95
CA TRP A 6 3.97 9.76 1.93
C TRP A 6 2.52 9.86 1.48
N ASP A 7 2.29 9.87 0.16
CA ASP A 7 0.95 9.80 -0.43
C ASP A 7 0.92 8.77 -1.56
N VAL A 8 0.05 7.78 -1.43
CA VAL A 8 -0.09 6.69 -2.39
C VAL A 8 -1.47 6.74 -3.02
N LEU A 9 -1.50 6.77 -4.35
CA LEU A 9 -2.72 6.82 -5.15
C LEU A 9 -2.73 5.64 -6.12
N LEU A 10 -3.91 5.06 -6.33
CA LEU A 10 -4.13 4.07 -7.38
C LEU A 10 -4.87 4.73 -8.55
N PHE A 11 -4.45 4.43 -9.78
CA PHE A 11 -5.14 4.88 -10.99
C PHE A 11 -5.49 3.66 -11.84
N PRO A 12 -6.70 3.57 -12.41
CA PRO A 12 -6.90 2.76 -13.61
C PRO A 12 -5.90 3.22 -14.67
N ARG A 13 -5.30 2.29 -15.42
CA ARG A 13 -4.28 2.66 -16.42
C ARG A 13 -4.84 3.69 -17.40
N ASP A 14 -4.01 4.65 -17.78
CA ASP A 14 -4.32 5.77 -18.68
C ASP A 14 -5.39 6.75 -18.17
N CYS A 15 -5.85 6.60 -16.93
CA CYS A 15 -6.74 7.54 -16.28
C CYS A 15 -5.95 8.63 -15.54
N LYS A 16 -6.41 9.89 -15.65
CA LYS A 16 -5.85 11.02 -14.88
C LYS A 16 -6.50 11.20 -13.50
N VAL A 17 -7.53 10.42 -13.20
CA VAL A 17 -8.30 10.49 -11.96
C VAL A 17 -7.96 9.28 -11.11
N PRO A 18 -7.48 9.47 -9.86
CA PRO A 18 -7.22 8.35 -8.97
C PRO A 18 -8.53 7.67 -8.58
N VAL A 19 -8.44 6.41 -8.19
CA VAL A 19 -9.56 5.67 -7.63
C VAL A 19 -10.02 6.35 -6.34
N LYS A 20 -11.35 6.49 -6.17
CA LYS A 20 -11.93 7.09 -4.96
C LYS A 20 -11.63 6.20 -3.74
N GLU A 21 -11.26 6.84 -2.64
CA GLU A 21 -10.96 6.19 -1.36
C GLU A 21 -12.09 6.49 -0.37
N PHE A 22 -12.52 5.46 0.37
CA PHE A 22 -13.57 5.56 1.38
C PHE A 22 -13.11 5.01 2.72
N LYS A 23 -13.64 5.55 3.83
CA LYS A 23 -13.32 5.14 5.21
C LYS A 23 -11.81 4.96 5.45
N VAL A 24 -11.03 5.98 5.11
CA VAL A 24 -9.59 5.99 5.36
C VAL A 24 -9.34 6.00 6.88
N ALA A 25 -8.53 5.05 7.37
CA ALA A 25 -8.16 4.95 8.78
C ALA A 25 -6.77 4.30 8.93
N CYS A 26 -6.01 4.70 9.95
CA CYS A 26 -4.69 4.14 10.24
C CYS A 26 -4.76 3.21 11.46
N HIS A 27 -4.17 2.01 11.33
CA HIS A 27 -4.06 1.03 12.39
C HIS A 27 -2.60 0.60 12.56
N VAL A 28 -2.24 0.10 13.72
CA VAL A 28 -0.92 -0.52 13.94
C VAL A 28 -1.11 -2.03 13.94
N ILE A 29 -0.36 -2.74 13.10
CA ILE A 29 -0.38 -4.21 13.00
C ILE A 29 0.99 -4.80 13.35
N HIS A 30 1.06 -6.09 13.59
CA HIS A 30 2.34 -6.77 13.78
C HIS A 30 3.16 -6.76 12.47
N ASP A 31 4.42 -6.35 12.55
CA ASP A 31 5.37 -6.43 11.43
C ASP A 31 6.05 -7.81 11.41
N ALA A 32 5.49 -8.73 10.62
CA ALA A 32 5.96 -10.11 10.55
C ALA A 32 7.30 -10.27 9.78
N GLU A 33 7.72 -9.28 8.99
CA GLU A 33 8.96 -9.36 8.22
C GLU A 33 10.18 -8.94 9.04
N ILE A 34 9.97 -8.14 10.09
CA ILE A 34 11.04 -7.50 10.85
C ILE A 34 10.93 -7.93 12.31
N ASN A 35 11.58 -9.05 12.59
CA ASN A 35 11.87 -9.48 13.96
C ASN A 35 12.96 -8.58 14.56
N SER A 36 12.63 -7.33 14.85
CA SER A 36 13.53 -6.47 15.60
C SER A 36 13.61 -7.00 17.04
N SER A 37 14.80 -7.42 17.47
CA SER A 37 15.18 -7.69 18.87
C SER A 37 15.05 -6.46 19.80
N HIS A 38 14.61 -5.32 19.26
CA HIS A 38 14.56 -4.01 19.93
C HIS A 38 13.15 -3.43 20.07
N GLY A 39 12.13 -4.28 20.28
CA GLY A 39 10.79 -3.83 20.68
C GLY A 39 9.97 -3.28 19.51
N SER A 40 9.56 -4.16 18.60
CA SER A 40 8.67 -3.82 17.48
C SER A 40 7.40 -3.12 17.99
N PHE A 41 7.24 -1.84 17.64
CA PHE A 41 6.04 -1.05 17.93
C PHE A 41 4.91 -1.34 16.93
N GLY A 42 5.11 -2.29 16.00
CA GLY A 42 4.19 -2.59 14.91
C GLY A 42 4.37 -1.69 13.68
N LEU A 43 3.69 -2.05 12.60
CA LEU A 43 3.68 -1.36 11.31
C LEU A 43 2.42 -0.50 11.18
N PRO A 44 2.55 0.84 11.11
CA PRO A 44 1.45 1.70 10.70
C PRO A 44 0.90 1.25 9.34
N THR A 45 -0.40 1.00 9.29
CA THR A 45 -1.11 0.53 8.11
C THR A 45 -2.34 1.41 7.88
N VAL A 46 -2.26 2.25 6.85
CA VAL A 46 -3.37 3.09 6.38
C VAL A 46 -4.27 2.23 5.51
N CYS A 47 -5.50 2.03 5.92
CA CYS A 47 -6.50 1.24 5.23
C CYS A 47 -7.55 2.14 4.61
N CYS A 48 -8.05 1.78 3.42
CA CYS A 48 -9.26 2.34 2.85
C CYS A 48 -10.03 1.28 2.05
N PHE A 49 -11.25 1.65 1.65
CA PHE A 49 -12.03 0.90 0.67
C PHE A 49 -12.03 1.63 -0.67
N ILE A 50 -11.94 0.88 -1.76
CA ILE A 50 -11.98 1.40 -3.13
C ILE A 50 -12.98 0.63 -4.00
N PRO A 51 -13.62 1.27 -5.00
CA PRO A 51 -14.40 0.56 -5.99
C PRO A 51 -13.53 -0.43 -6.78
N SER A 52 -14.01 -1.65 -6.94
CA SER A 52 -13.38 -2.64 -7.82
C SER A 52 -13.37 -2.17 -9.27
N LEU A 53 -12.28 -2.45 -9.98
CA LEU A 53 -12.27 -2.51 -11.44
C LEU A 53 -12.60 -3.95 -11.90
N PRO A 54 -12.99 -4.15 -13.17
CA PRO A 54 -13.09 -5.50 -13.72
C PRO A 54 -11.79 -6.27 -13.52
N ALA A 55 -11.89 -7.56 -13.20
CA ALA A 55 -10.71 -8.40 -12.96
C ALA A 55 -9.76 -8.36 -14.16
N GLY A 56 -8.46 -8.27 -13.90
CA GLY A 56 -7.44 -8.17 -14.96
C GLY A 56 -7.26 -6.78 -15.56
N THR A 57 -8.10 -5.80 -15.21
CA THR A 57 -7.96 -4.41 -15.66
C THR A 57 -6.62 -3.86 -15.20
N PRO A 58 -5.83 -3.25 -16.09
CA PRO A 58 -4.56 -2.70 -15.69
C PRO A 58 -4.71 -1.46 -14.78
N PHE A 59 -3.84 -1.34 -13.79
CA PHE A 59 -3.75 -0.17 -12.92
C PHE A 59 -2.30 0.28 -12.76
N GLN A 60 -2.10 1.45 -12.16
CA GLN A 60 -0.78 1.94 -11.76
C GLN A 60 -0.84 2.48 -10.33
N VAL A 61 0.30 2.36 -9.65
CA VAL A 61 0.52 2.94 -8.32
C VAL A 61 1.33 4.21 -8.50
N SER A 62 0.84 5.34 -7.97
CA SER A 62 1.57 6.60 -7.89
C SER A 62 1.97 6.85 -6.46
N ILE A 63 3.25 6.98 -6.19
CA ILE A 63 3.82 7.24 -4.87
C ILE A 63 4.41 8.63 -4.90
N HIS A 64 3.98 9.48 -3.97
CA HIS A 64 4.47 10.84 -3.79
C HIS A 64 5.14 10.95 -2.42
N SER A 65 6.14 11.83 -2.37
CA SER A 65 6.65 12.40 -1.12
C SER A 65 6.50 13.92 -1.21
N TRP A 66 5.90 14.53 -0.18
CA TRP A 66 5.69 15.99 -0.14
C TRP A 66 6.93 16.77 0.31
N SER A 67 7.92 16.07 0.84
CA SER A 67 9.26 16.56 1.18
C SER A 67 10.31 15.56 0.70
N SER A 68 11.60 15.91 0.74
CA SER A 68 12.67 14.95 0.49
C SER A 68 12.70 13.90 1.63
N PRO A 69 12.38 12.62 1.35
CA PRO A 69 12.26 11.64 2.41
C PRO A 69 13.64 11.34 3.01
N THR A 70 13.71 11.29 4.34
CA THR A 70 14.97 11.06 5.07
C THR A 70 14.94 9.70 5.75
N VAL A 71 15.89 8.84 5.43
CA VAL A 71 16.05 7.53 6.10
C VAL A 71 16.34 7.72 7.59
N SER A 72 15.68 6.94 8.43
CA SER A 72 15.84 7.02 9.89
C SER A 72 17.28 6.81 10.35
N GLN A 73 17.65 7.49 11.45
CA GLN A 73 18.96 7.30 12.09
C GLN A 73 19.20 5.84 12.49
N PHE A 74 18.15 5.13 12.89
CA PHE A 74 18.21 3.70 13.20
C PHE A 74 18.74 2.90 12.00
N THR A 75 18.15 3.09 10.82
CA THR A 75 18.61 2.40 9.62
C THR A 75 20.02 2.85 9.23
N ARG A 76 20.33 4.15 9.27
CA ARG A 76 21.68 4.65 8.94
C ARG A 76 22.78 4.05 9.81
N CYS A 77 22.52 3.85 11.10
CA CYS A 77 23.47 3.25 12.03
C CYS A 77 23.53 1.72 11.98
N TYR A 78 22.64 1.07 11.21
CA TYR A 78 22.59 -0.39 11.10
C TYR A 78 23.82 -0.98 10.37
N SER A 79 24.48 -0.18 9.53
CA SER A 79 25.64 -0.58 8.73
C SER A 79 26.69 0.53 8.66
N LYS A 80 27.93 0.18 8.32
CA LYS A 80 28.98 1.16 7.98
C LYS A 80 28.70 1.94 6.69
N TYR A 81 27.73 1.47 5.90
CA TYR A 81 27.29 2.08 4.64
C TYR A 81 26.02 2.93 4.83
N GLY A 82 25.89 3.62 5.96
CA GLY A 82 24.68 4.37 6.33
C GLY A 82 24.19 5.36 5.28
N ASP A 83 25.12 5.94 4.51
CA ASP A 83 24.82 6.89 3.43
C ASP A 83 24.23 6.22 2.18
N ASP A 84 24.41 4.90 2.01
CA ASP A 84 23.81 4.12 0.92
C ASP A 84 22.37 3.68 1.25
N ALA A 85 21.87 3.96 2.45
CA ALA A 85 20.53 3.58 2.86
C ALA A 85 19.47 4.33 2.05
N ASN A 86 18.43 3.61 1.60
CA ASN A 86 17.39 4.18 0.76
C ASN A 86 16.01 3.55 1.04
N PHE A 87 14.99 4.04 0.34
CA PHE A 87 13.62 3.55 0.42
C PHE A 87 13.29 2.57 -0.72
N GLU A 88 12.46 1.58 -0.42
CA GLU A 88 11.82 0.68 -1.38
C GLU A 88 10.31 0.72 -1.19
N ALA A 89 9.57 0.80 -2.29
CA ALA A 89 8.16 0.49 -2.33
C ALA A 89 7.94 -0.92 -2.86
N ARG A 90 7.09 -1.70 -2.19
CA ARG A 90 6.68 -3.05 -2.61
C ARG A 90 5.18 -3.11 -2.81
N VAL A 91 4.74 -3.64 -3.95
CA VAL A 91 3.33 -3.81 -4.30
C VAL A 91 2.94 -5.27 -4.09
N PHE A 92 1.90 -5.48 -3.30
CA PHE A 92 1.30 -6.78 -3.06
C PHE A 92 -0.14 -6.79 -3.56
N VAL A 93 -0.55 -7.90 -4.18
CA VAL A 93 -1.93 -8.16 -4.58
C VAL A 93 -2.34 -9.49 -3.96
N ASP A 94 -3.39 -9.48 -3.14
CA ASP A 94 -3.85 -10.67 -2.40
C ASP A 94 -2.75 -11.34 -1.55
N GLY A 95 -1.79 -10.54 -1.06
CA GLY A 95 -0.64 -11.02 -0.28
C GLY A 95 0.55 -11.51 -1.09
N GLN A 96 0.43 -11.61 -2.41
CA GLN A 96 1.55 -11.93 -3.29
C GLN A 96 2.32 -10.65 -3.66
N LEU A 97 3.64 -10.65 -3.46
CA LEU A 97 4.51 -9.58 -3.93
C LEU A 97 4.58 -9.62 -5.46
N VAL A 98 4.16 -8.55 -6.13
CA VAL A 98 4.08 -8.49 -7.61
C VAL A 98 5.03 -7.47 -8.22
N ALA A 99 5.47 -6.46 -7.47
CA ALA A 99 6.43 -5.46 -7.94
C ALA A 99 7.21 -4.83 -6.78
N SER A 100 8.39 -4.29 -7.06
CA SER A 100 9.05 -3.33 -6.17
C SER A 100 9.76 -2.23 -6.97
N ALA A 101 10.00 -1.10 -6.32
CA ALA A 101 10.74 0.01 -6.88
C ALA A 101 11.57 0.68 -5.78
N ARG A 102 12.83 1.00 -6.10
CA ARG A 102 13.62 1.93 -5.28
C ARG A 102 13.05 3.33 -5.44
N LEU A 103 12.90 4.04 -4.33
CA LEU A 103 12.43 5.41 -4.28
C LEU A 103 13.65 6.30 -4.08
N ASP A 104 14.20 6.83 -5.16
CA ASP A 104 15.41 7.66 -5.10
C ASP A 104 15.07 9.03 -4.50
N GLN A 105 15.84 9.45 -3.49
CA GLN A 105 15.60 10.70 -2.74
C GLN A 105 15.78 11.96 -3.61
N ASP A 106 16.55 11.87 -4.69
CA ASP A 106 16.96 12.99 -5.55
C ASP A 106 16.14 13.14 -6.85
N LYS A 107 15.07 12.37 -7.04
CA LYS A 107 14.24 12.39 -8.26
C LYS A 107 12.98 13.25 -8.12
N ASP A 108 12.46 13.69 -9.28
CA ASP A 108 11.16 14.32 -9.39
C ASP A 108 10.04 13.33 -9.05
N TRP A 109 9.30 13.61 -7.99
CA TRP A 109 8.08 12.90 -7.62
C TRP A 109 6.95 13.22 -8.62
N PRO A 110 6.03 12.28 -8.92
CA PRO A 110 5.85 10.96 -8.30
C PRO A 110 6.67 9.82 -8.89
N HIS A 111 6.89 8.80 -8.07
CA HIS A 111 7.31 7.47 -8.51
C HIS A 111 6.10 6.64 -8.97
N ILE A 112 6.09 6.24 -10.24
CA ILE A 112 4.99 5.45 -10.83
C ILE A 112 5.42 3.99 -11.01
N ILE A 113 4.63 3.05 -10.48
CA ILE A 113 4.79 1.61 -10.69
C ILE A 113 3.64 1.12 -11.57
N VAL A 114 3.97 0.66 -12.78
CA VAL A 114 3.01 0.24 -13.82
C VAL A 114 3.12 -1.25 -14.17
N HIS A 115 4.27 -1.86 -13.90
CA HIS A 115 4.62 -3.22 -14.30
C HIS A 115 4.95 -4.10 -13.09
N SER A 116 4.62 -5.39 -13.21
CA SER A 116 5.07 -6.45 -12.30
C SER A 116 6.51 -6.86 -12.60
N PHE A 117 7.07 -7.75 -11.79
CA PHE A 117 8.38 -8.36 -12.06
C PHE A 117 8.43 -9.13 -13.39
N ASP A 118 7.30 -9.63 -13.86
CA ASP A 118 7.18 -10.32 -15.15
C ASP A 118 7.12 -9.34 -16.33
N LEU A 119 7.34 -8.03 -16.08
CA LEU A 119 7.21 -6.92 -17.04
C LEU A 119 5.79 -6.77 -17.62
N GLU A 120 4.82 -7.47 -17.05
CA GLU A 120 3.42 -7.36 -17.38
C GLU A 120 2.76 -6.19 -16.64
N PRO A 121 1.65 -5.67 -17.15
CA PRO A 121 0.82 -4.73 -16.41
C PRO A 121 0.48 -5.21 -15.00
N LEU A 122 0.49 -4.30 -14.01
CA LEU A 122 -0.21 -4.54 -12.75
C LEU A 122 -1.70 -4.71 -13.04
N ARG A 123 -2.29 -5.83 -12.59
CA ARG A 123 -3.68 -6.21 -12.90
C ARG A 123 -4.54 -6.21 -11.65
N PHE A 124 -5.74 -5.65 -11.77
CA PHE A 124 -6.68 -5.60 -10.68
C PHE A 124 -7.16 -7.02 -10.31
N PRO A 125 -7.15 -7.39 -9.02
CA PRO A 125 -7.60 -8.72 -8.58
C PRO A 125 -9.10 -8.91 -8.76
N SER A 126 -9.52 -10.17 -8.86
CA SER A 126 -10.93 -10.54 -8.86
C SER A 126 -11.56 -10.27 -7.50
N PHE A 127 -12.76 -9.70 -7.48
CA PHE A 127 -13.53 -9.57 -6.24
C PHE A 127 -13.97 -10.95 -5.74
N ARG A 128 -13.59 -11.26 -4.50
CA ARG A 128 -13.94 -12.52 -3.83
C ARG A 128 -15.21 -12.33 -3.00
N GLN A 129 -16.32 -12.90 -3.44
CA GLN A 129 -17.61 -12.77 -2.74
C GLN A 129 -17.57 -13.38 -1.33
N GLU A 130 -16.64 -14.30 -1.07
CA GLU A 130 -16.41 -14.90 0.24
C GLU A 130 -16.06 -13.87 1.31
N LEU A 131 -15.48 -12.73 0.92
CA LEU A 131 -15.19 -11.62 1.82
C LEU A 131 -16.46 -11.02 2.44
N LEU A 132 -17.61 -11.14 1.76
CA LEU A 132 -18.91 -10.70 2.30
C LEU A 132 -19.42 -11.61 3.42
N ARG A 133 -18.91 -12.84 3.50
CA ARG A 133 -19.27 -13.83 4.52
C ARG A 133 -18.34 -13.77 5.73
N GLN A 134 -17.31 -12.94 5.70
CA GLN A 134 -16.41 -12.77 6.82
C GLN A 134 -17.12 -12.01 7.94
N ASN A 135 -17.08 -12.59 9.15
CA ASN A 135 -17.72 -12.00 10.33
C ASN A 135 -16.87 -10.91 11.00
N HIS A 136 -15.63 -10.72 10.57
CA HIS A 136 -14.72 -9.71 11.10
C HIS A 136 -13.86 -9.14 9.99
N TRP A 137 -13.46 -7.89 10.17
CA TRP A 137 -12.51 -7.19 9.31
C TRP A 137 -11.23 -6.97 10.10
N HIS A 138 -10.06 -7.31 9.54
CA HIS A 138 -8.79 -7.08 10.22
C HIS A 138 -7.80 -6.29 9.33
N PRO A 139 -7.10 -5.27 9.85
CA PRO A 139 -6.17 -4.45 9.06
C PRO A 139 -4.97 -5.24 8.52
N ALA A 140 -4.59 -6.35 9.17
CA ALA A 140 -3.49 -7.19 8.68
C ALA A 140 -3.86 -8.13 7.53
N ASP A 141 -5.15 -8.34 7.23
CA ASP A 141 -5.57 -9.28 6.17
C ASP A 141 -5.00 -8.91 4.80
N ASN A 142 -4.68 -9.92 3.99
CA ASN A 142 -4.08 -9.76 2.67
C ASN A 142 -5.06 -9.98 1.52
N PHE A 143 -6.06 -10.84 1.69
CA PHE A 143 -7.01 -11.18 0.64
C PHE A 143 -7.96 -10.01 0.29
N GLY A 144 -8.25 -9.85 -0.99
CA GLY A 144 -9.10 -8.78 -1.51
C GLY A 144 -8.45 -7.40 -1.41
N ARG A 145 -7.12 -7.34 -1.37
CA ARG A 145 -6.39 -6.09 -1.10
C ARG A 145 -5.20 -5.92 -2.04
N ILE A 146 -5.02 -4.67 -2.44
CA ILE A 146 -3.78 -4.17 -3.02
C ILE A 146 -3.04 -3.46 -1.88
N LYS A 147 -1.83 -3.89 -1.54
CA LYS A 147 -1.02 -3.29 -0.49
C LYS A 147 0.27 -2.70 -1.04
N ILE A 148 0.64 -1.52 -0.58
CA ILE A 148 1.94 -0.91 -0.87
C ILE A 148 2.67 -0.78 0.46
N VAL A 149 3.85 -1.37 0.58
CA VAL A 149 4.70 -1.24 1.77
C VAL A 149 5.91 -0.40 1.41
N ILE A 150 6.16 0.64 2.19
CA ILE A 150 7.36 1.47 2.09
C ILE A 150 8.33 1.00 3.17
N SER A 151 9.55 0.66 2.77
CA SER A 151 10.60 0.14 3.64
C SER A 151 11.87 0.96 3.52
N GLU A 152 12.64 1.05 4.59
CA GLU A 152 14.03 1.51 4.58
C GLU A 152 14.96 0.30 4.51
N GLY A 153 16.08 0.44 3.83
CA GLY A 153 17.10 -0.60 3.78
C GLY A 153 18.32 -0.22 2.95
N PHE A 154 19.16 -1.21 2.68
CA PHE A 154 20.38 -1.04 1.89
C PHE A 154 20.27 -1.75 0.56
N PRO A 155 20.75 -1.15 -0.55
CA PRO A 155 20.76 -1.82 -1.84
C PRO A 155 21.61 -3.11 -1.77
N ARG A 156 21.15 -4.14 -2.46
CA ARG A 156 21.90 -5.39 -2.65
C ARG A 156 22.19 -5.63 -4.13
N ASP A 157 23.29 -6.30 -4.40
CA ASP A 157 23.66 -6.83 -5.72
C ASP A 157 22.94 -8.15 -6.00
N SER A 158 21.63 -8.20 -5.75
CA SER A 158 20.80 -9.36 -6.03
C SER A 158 19.59 -8.94 -6.84
N LEU A 159 19.41 -9.58 -8.00
CA LEU A 159 18.25 -9.35 -8.86
C LEU A 159 16.95 -9.86 -8.23
N SER A 160 17.00 -10.86 -7.35
CA SER A 160 15.83 -11.44 -6.67
C SER A 160 15.50 -10.76 -5.34
N LEU A 161 16.50 -10.16 -4.69
CA LEU A 161 16.36 -9.46 -3.40
C LEU A 161 17.14 -8.14 -3.48
N PRO A 162 16.62 -7.13 -4.17
CA PRO A 162 17.35 -5.92 -4.52
C PRO A 162 17.64 -5.00 -3.32
N MET A 163 17.06 -5.29 -2.15
CA MET A 163 17.27 -4.52 -0.93
C MET A 163 17.30 -5.40 0.32
N GLU A 164 18.23 -5.10 1.22
CA GLU A 164 18.24 -5.55 2.62
C GLU A 164 17.38 -4.63 3.46
N ARG A 165 16.14 -5.02 3.73
CA ARG A 165 15.21 -4.22 4.54
C ARG A 165 15.62 -4.23 6.00
N VAL A 166 15.65 -3.04 6.60
CA VAL A 166 15.92 -2.83 8.02
C VAL A 166 14.64 -2.51 8.77
N LYS A 167 13.74 -1.74 8.13
CA LYS A 167 12.49 -1.27 8.74
C LYS A 167 11.40 -1.12 7.69
N ASN A 168 10.16 -1.49 8.03
CA ASN A 168 8.97 -1.07 7.29
C ASN A 168 8.47 0.24 7.92
N VAL A 169 8.28 1.26 7.10
CA VAL A 169 7.88 2.60 7.53
C VAL A 169 6.36 2.67 7.66
N VAL A 170 5.66 2.28 6.60
CA VAL A 170 4.20 2.33 6.51
C VAL A 170 3.70 1.34 5.45
N ALA A 171 2.50 0.81 5.67
CA ALA A 171 1.73 0.09 4.66
C ALA A 171 0.46 0.88 4.27
N PHE A 172 0.13 0.87 2.98
CA PHE A 172 -1.10 1.39 2.42
C PHE A 172 -1.93 0.22 1.90
N SER A 173 -3.07 -0.07 2.51
CA SER A 173 -3.92 -1.21 2.21
C SER A 173 -5.26 -0.77 1.60
N PHE A 174 -5.43 -1.05 0.31
CA PHE A 174 -6.63 -0.75 -0.46
C PHE A 174 -7.50 -2.00 -0.55
N GLN A 175 -8.59 -2.06 0.21
CA GLN A 175 -9.57 -3.14 0.08
C GLN A 175 -10.58 -2.81 -1.01
N HIS A 176 -10.68 -3.66 -2.02
CA HIS A 176 -11.58 -3.40 -3.14
C HIS A 176 -12.89 -4.18 -3.01
N ALA A 177 -14.00 -3.56 -3.41
CA ALA A 177 -15.27 -4.23 -3.61
C ALA A 177 -16.10 -3.49 -4.69
N PRO A 178 -17.03 -4.17 -5.37
CA PRO A 178 -17.99 -3.52 -6.28
C PRO A 178 -18.63 -2.30 -5.62
N LEU A 179 -18.79 -1.20 -6.37
CA LEU A 179 -19.28 0.07 -5.83
C LEU A 179 -20.63 -0.09 -5.12
N GLU A 180 -21.57 -0.81 -5.75
CA GLU A 180 -22.90 -1.09 -5.19
C GLU A 180 -22.82 -1.79 -3.82
N ILE A 181 -21.85 -2.68 -3.64
CA ILE A 181 -21.62 -3.35 -2.35
C ILE A 181 -21.12 -2.36 -1.30
N LEU A 182 -20.19 -1.47 -1.67
CA LEU A 182 -19.68 -0.44 -0.76
C LEU A 182 -20.77 0.57 -0.36
N GLU A 183 -21.63 0.98 -1.29
CA GLU A 183 -22.75 1.87 -1.04
C GLU A 183 -23.78 1.21 -0.12
N ASN A 184 -24.21 -0.01 -0.43
CA ASN A 184 -25.15 -0.79 0.39
C ASN A 184 -24.59 -1.10 1.79
N SER A 185 -23.26 -1.20 1.92
CA SER A 185 -22.57 -1.40 3.20
C SER A 185 -22.30 -0.10 3.98
N CYS A 186 -22.85 1.04 3.52
CA CYS A 186 -22.66 2.34 4.14
C CYS A 186 -21.17 2.75 4.24
N ILE A 187 -20.36 2.37 3.23
CA ILE A 187 -18.95 2.70 3.10
C ILE A 187 -18.76 3.79 2.05
N ALA A 188 -19.31 3.61 0.86
CA ALA A 188 -19.24 4.56 -0.24
C ALA A 188 -20.45 5.51 -0.27
N TRP A 189 -20.33 6.59 -1.04
CA TRP A 189 -21.41 7.56 -1.26
C TRP A 189 -22.09 7.29 -2.62
N PRO A 190 -23.43 7.41 -2.72
CA PRO A 190 -24.34 7.80 -1.65
C PRO A 190 -24.47 6.71 -0.57
N ASN A 191 -24.42 7.14 0.70
CA ASN A 191 -24.46 6.26 1.85
C ASN A 191 -25.87 6.26 2.45
N PRO A 192 -26.59 5.11 2.46
CA PRO A 192 -27.94 5.02 3.01
C PRO A 192 -28.06 5.48 4.47
N SER A 193 -26.99 5.40 5.27
CA SER A 193 -27.01 5.83 6.66
C SER A 193 -27.19 7.34 6.83
N MET A 194 -26.82 8.16 5.83
CA MET A 194 -26.98 9.62 5.89
C MET A 194 -28.45 10.05 5.97
N TRP A 195 -29.34 9.24 5.41
CA TRP A 195 -30.76 9.56 5.28
C TRP A 195 -31.60 8.92 6.39
N ARG A 196 -30.99 8.07 7.23
CA ARG A 196 -31.65 7.52 8.41
C ARG A 196 -31.73 8.62 9.45
N ARG A 197 -32.96 9.06 9.78
CA ARG A 197 -33.19 9.96 10.91
C ARG A 197 -32.72 9.26 12.19
N ILE A 198 -31.83 9.91 12.93
CA ILE A 198 -31.44 9.45 14.27
C ILE A 198 -32.71 9.52 15.14
N PRO A 199 -33.08 8.46 15.88
CA PRO A 199 -34.16 8.50 16.86
C PRO A 199 -33.94 9.56 17.95
#